data_AF-W9H6W6-F1
#
_entry.id   AF-W9H6W6-F1
#
_cell.length_a   1.000
_cell.length_b   1.000
_cell.length_c   1.000
_cell.angle_alpha   90.00
_cell.angle_beta   90.00
_cell.angle_gamma   90.00
#
_symmetry.space_group_name_H-M   'P 1'
#
loop_
_entity.id
_entity.type
_entity.pdbx_description
1 polymer ?
#
loop_
_entity_poly.entity_id
_entity_poly.type
_entity_poly.pdbx_seq_one_letter_code
_entity_poly.pdbx_strand_id
1 'polypeptide(L)' 'MKTDLDILLVATRLVEELGDDAARLAKVKLVELIAANNLRAAAFWREVMRVCEQQSGIASREVLQPRLGAVEQSRQASH' A
#
# COMPACT_ATOMS: atom_id res chain seq x y z
N MET A 1 -22.68 -0.86 1.62
CA MET A 1 -22.04 0.40 1.20
C MET A 1 -20.87 0.03 0.30
N LYS A 2 -20.64 0.77 -0.79
CA LYS A 2 -19.57 0.53 -1.78
C LYS A 2 -18.19 1.03 -1.33
N THR A 3 -18.09 1.41 -0.06
CA THR A 3 -16.96 2.09 0.57
C THR A 3 -15.67 1.28 0.55
N ASP A 4 -15.73 -0.05 0.64
CA ASP A 4 -14.51 -0.87 0.69
C ASP A 4 -13.77 -0.85 -0.66
N LEU A 5 -14.53 -0.87 -1.76
CA LEU A 5 -13.94 -0.74 -3.10
C LEU A 5 -13.36 0.65 -3.33
N ASP A 6 -14.05 1.70 -2.86
CA ASP A 6 -13.59 3.08 -2.97
C ASP A 6 -12.31 3.31 -2.14
N ILE A 7 -12.22 2.72 -0.94
CA ILE A 7 -11.02 2.75 -0.09
C ILE A 7 -9.84 2.10 -0.82
N LEU A 8 -10.04 0.91 -1.38
CA LEU A 8 -8.99 0.19 -2.11
C LEU A 8 -8.54 0.96 -3.35
N LEU A 9 -9.48 1.53 -4.12
CA LEU A 9 -9.16 2.30 -5.32
C LEU A 9 -8.30 3.53 -4.98
N VAL A 10 -8.70 4.28 -3.95
CA VAL A 10 -7.95 5.47 -3.52
C VAL A 10 -6.58 5.08 -2.97
N ALA A 11 -6.49 4.06 -2.13
CA ALA A 11 -5.23 3.62 -1.54
C ALA A 11 -4.24 3.13 -2.61
N THR A 12 -4.69 2.26 -3.52
CA THR A 12 -3.84 1.78 -4.63
C THR A 12 -3.35 2.93 -5.49
N ARG A 13 -4.24 3.88 -5.84
CA ARG A 13 -3.85 5.03 -6.66
C ARG A 13 -2.82 5.91 -5.96
N LEU A 14 -2.97 6.14 -4.65
CA LEU A 14 -2.01 6.92 -3.88
C LEU A 14 -0.65 6.24 -3.82
N VAL A 15 -0.60 4.92 -3.62
CA VAL A 15 0.65 4.15 -3.61
C VAL A 15 1.31 4.14 -4.99
N GLU A 16 0.53 4.04 -6.07
CA GLU A 16 1.05 4.15 -7.44
C GLU A 16 1.68 5.53 -7.72
N GLU A 17 1.07 6.61 -7.22
CA GLU A 17 1.53 7.98 -7.49
C GLU A 17 2.65 8.43 -6.55
N LEU A 18 2.64 8.00 -5.30
CA LEU A 18 3.49 8.55 -4.22
C LEU A 18 4.40 7.51 -3.55
N GLY A 19 4.23 6.22 -3.85
CA GLY A 19 4.96 5.14 -3.19
C GLY A 19 4.82 5.17 -1.67
N ASP A 20 5.96 5.18 -0.98
CA ASP A 20 6.03 5.16 0.48
C ASP A 20 5.43 6.40 1.16
N ASP A 21 5.27 7.51 0.44
CA ASP A 21 4.67 8.74 0.98
C ASP A 21 3.12 8.71 0.98
N ALA A 22 2.49 7.72 0.34
CA ALA A 22 1.04 7.58 0.29
C ALA A 22 0.39 7.53 1.68
N ALA A 23 0.97 6.74 2.60
CA ALA A 23 0.47 6.64 3.97
C ALA A 23 0.62 7.96 4.74
N ARG A 24 1.71 8.70 4.50
CA ARG A 24 1.95 10.01 5.12
C ARG A 24 0.90 11.02 4.68
N LEU A 25 0.56 11.06 3.39
CA LEU A 25 -0.47 11.94 2.86
C LEU A 25 -1.86 11.58 3.41
N ALA A 26 -2.20 10.29 3.43
CA ALA A 26 -3.48 9.83 3.97
C ALA A 26 -3.64 10.22 5.46
N LYS A 27 -2.55 10.15 6.23
CA LYS A 27 -2.52 10.61 7.62
C LYS A 27 -2.76 12.12 7.76
N VAL A 28 -2.17 12.95 6.89
CA VAL A 28 -2.42 14.40 6.88
C VAL A 28 -3.91 14.68 6.64
N LYS A 29 -4.50 14.04 5.62
CA LYS A 29 -5.93 14.20 5.31
C LYS A 29 -6.83 13.75 6.46
N LEU A 30 -6.49 12.64 7.12
CA LEU A 30 -7.19 12.19 8.32
C LEU A 30 -7.21 13.27 9.42
N VAL A 31 -6.05 13.86 9.73
CA VAL A 31 -5.95 14.90 10.77
C VAL A 31 -6.74 16.16 10.39
N GLU A 32 -6.63 16.62 9.14
CA GLU A 32 -7.40 17.77 8.62
C GLU A 32 -8.90 17.56 8.78
N LEU A 33 -9.41 16.36 8.48
CA LEU A 33 -10.84 16.04 8.56
C LEU A 33 -11.33 15.89 10.00
N ILE A 34 -10.50 15.38 10.91
CA ILE A 34 -10.80 15.38 12.34
C ILE A 34 -10.88 16.82 12.86
N ALA A 35 -9.92 17.68 12.49
CA ALA A 35 -9.94 19.09 12.87
C ALA A 35 -11.17 19.83 12.32
N ALA A 36 -11.65 19.44 11.14
CA ALA A 36 -12.88 19.96 10.55
C ALA A 36 -14.17 19.28 11.08
N ASN A 37 -14.07 18.39 12.08
CA ASN A 37 -15.17 17.60 12.65
C ASN A 37 -15.95 16.74 11.61
N ASN A 38 -15.31 16.39 10.49
CA ASN A 38 -15.88 15.51 9.47
C ASN A 38 -15.51 14.05 9.75
N LEU A 39 -16.16 13.47 10.77
CA LEU A 39 -15.80 12.15 11.29
C LEU A 39 -16.03 11.01 10.28
N ARG A 40 -17.01 11.14 9.38
CA ARG A 40 -17.28 10.14 8.34
C ARG A 40 -16.13 10.07 7.34
N ALA A 41 -15.69 11.21 6.83
CA ALA A 41 -14.56 11.26 5.91
C ALA A 41 -13.25 10.86 6.62
N ALA A 42 -13.08 11.25 7.89
CA ALA A 42 -11.95 10.81 8.70
C ALA A 42 -11.90 9.27 8.83
N ALA A 43 -13.03 8.60 9.07
CA ALA A 43 -13.08 7.14 9.11
C ALA A 43 -12.65 6.50 7.78
N PHE A 44 -13.07 7.07 6.65
CA PHE A 44 -12.61 6.63 5.32
C PHE A 44 -11.09 6.76 5.16
N TRP A 45 -10.54 7.93 5.46
CA TRP A 45 -9.09 8.19 5.31
C TRP A 45 -8.23 7.38 6.27
N ARG A 46 -8.77 6.99 7.43
CA ARG A 46 -8.12 6.05 8.34
C ARG A 46 -7.92 4.68 7.69
N GLU A 47 -8.95 4.16 7.03
CA GLU A 47 -8.83 2.86 6.35
C GLU A 47 -7.96 2.96 5.09
N VAL A 48 -8.04 4.07 4.33
CA VAL A 48 -7.10 4.33 3.22
C VAL A 48 -5.66 4.31 3.71
N MET A 49 -5.34 5.01 4.80
CA MET A 49 -4.01 5.03 5.41
C MET A 49 -3.54 3.61 5.76
N ARG A 50 -4.40 2.82 6.40
CA ARG A 50 -4.09 1.43 6.78
C ARG A 50 -3.80 0.56 5.57
N VAL A 51 -4.56 0.71 4.48
CA VAL A 51 -4.32 -0.04 3.24
C VAL A 51 -3.01 0.41 2.58
N CYS A 52 -2.71 1.71 2.55
CA CYS A 52 -1.42 2.20 2.06
C CYS A 52 -0.25 1.60 2.86
N GLU A 53 -0.32 1.58 4.19
CA GLU A 53 0.71 0.97 5.05
C GLU A 53 0.89 -0.53 4.76
N GLN A 54 -0.22 -1.26 4.54
CA GLN A 54 -0.17 -2.67 4.17
C GLN A 54 0.49 -2.88 2.80
N GLN A 55 0.12 -2.08 1.80
CA GLN A 55 0.66 -2.18 0.45
C GLN A 55 2.15 -1.80 0.40
N SER A 56 2.57 -0.72 1.07
CA SER A 56 3.99 -0.33 1.19
C SER A 56 4.81 -1.35 1.97
N GLY A 57 4.24 -1.97 3.01
CA GLY A 57 4.88 -3.07 3.74
C GLY A 57 5.06 -4.34 2.90
N ILE A 58 4.09 -4.67 2.04
CA ILE A 58 4.19 -5.76 1.06
C ILE A 58 5.23 -5.42 -0.02
N ALA A 59 5.20 -4.20 -0.57
CA ALA A 59 6.16 -3.74 -1.57
C ALA A 59 7.59 -3.77 -1.02
N SER A 60 7.79 -3.34 0.23
CA SER A 60 9.09 -3.43 0.92
C SER A 60 9.56 -4.89 1.04
N ARG A 61 8.64 -5.83 1.34
CA ARG A 61 8.95 -7.26 1.43
C ARG A 61 9.26 -7.89 0.07
N GLU A 62 8.59 -7.45 -0.99
CA GLU A 62 8.86 -7.92 -2.36
C GLU A 62 10.18 -7.38 -2.89
N VAL A 63 10.51 -6.11 -2.62
CA VAL A 63 11.80 -5.48 -2.99
C VAL A 63 12.97 -6.11 -2.21
N LEU A 64 12.77 -6.52 -0.96
CA LEU A 64 13.78 -7.21 -0.15
C LEU A 64 13.91 -8.72 -0.46
N GLN A 65 13.01 -9.30 -1.25
CA GLN A 65 13.17 -10.65 -1.80
C GLN A 65 13.52 -10.59 -3.30
N PRO A 66 14.79 -10.32 -3.65
CA PRO A 66 15.23 -10.63 -5.00
C PRO A 66 15.05 -12.14 -5.20
N ARG A 67 14.35 -12.52 -6.25
CA ARG A 67 14.05 -13.89 -6.67
C ARG A 67 15.23 -14.86 -6.41
N LEU A 68 15.23 -15.50 -5.25
CA LEU A 68 15.97 -16.72 -4.99
C LEU A 68 15.23 -17.86 -5.71
N GLY A 69 15.39 -17.91 -7.03
CA GLY A 69 14.69 -18.90 -7.85
C GLY A 69 15.14 -19.03 -9.30
N ALA A 70 16.31 -18.50 -9.67
CA ALA A 70 16.81 -18.56 -11.05
C ALA A 70 18.25 -19.10 -11.18
N VAL A 71 18.76 -19.81 -10.17
CA VAL A 71 20.07 -20.45 -10.25
C VAL A 71 19.97 -21.83 -9.63
N GLU A 72 19.68 -22.86 -10.45
CA GLU A 72 20.08 -24.27 -10.26
C GLU A 72 19.31 -25.22 -11.22
N GLN A 73 19.37 -25.01 -12.54
CA GLN A 73 18.99 -26.09 -13.48
C GLN A 73 19.92 -26.26 -14.70
N SER A 74 21.04 -25.53 -14.78
CA SER A 74 21.95 -25.61 -15.93
C SER A 74 23.29 -26.27 -15.58
N ARG A 75 23.30 -27.40 -14.85
CA ARG A 75 24.54 -28.15 -14.62
C ARG A 75 24.44 -29.68 -14.57
N GLN A 76 23.33 -30.27 -14.99
CA GLN A 76 23.21 -31.73 -15.10
C GLN A 76 22.72 -32.14 -16.49
N ALA A 77 23.61 -31.99 -17.47
CA ALA A 77 23.57 -32.73 -18.73
C ALA A 77 24.99 -32.85 -19.30
N SER A 78 25.87 -33.45 -18.51
CA SER A 78 27.10 -34.08 -18.99
C SER A 78 27.41 -35.21 -18.02
N HIS A 79 26.94 -36.40 -18.36
CA HIS A 79 27.64 -37.66 -18.15
C HIS A 79 26.94 -38.77 -18.94
#